data_AF-A0A7C9DNJ1-F1
#
_entry.id   AF-A0A7C9DNJ1-F1
#
_cell.length_a   1.000
_cell.length_b   1.000
_cell.length_c   1.000
_cell.angle_alpha   90.00
_cell.angle_beta   90.00
_cell.angle_gamma   90.00
#
_symmetry.space_group_name_H-M   'P 1'
#
loop_
_entity.id
_entity.type
_entity.pdbx_description
1 polymer ?
#
loop_
_entity_poly.entity_id
_entity_poly.type
_entity_poly.pdbx_seq_one_letter_code
_entity_poly.pdbx_strand_id
1 'polypeptide(L)'
;MADSCNKSSKYNVEAAEILANEALHLPITEAAPIYEQLLAVYPTAAKFWKQYVEAQMVANNDDATKQIFSRCLLNCLQVPLWRCYIRFIKKVNEKKGFEGQEETRKAFDFMLNYVGADIASGPVWMEYISFLKSLPAHTAQEETQRMIAVRKAYQRAVVTPTHHVEQLWKDYESFENSVSRALAKGLLSEYQPKFNSARAVYRERKKYIDEIDWNMLAVPPVGSCEEEQQWMAWKRLLAFEKGNPQRIDASSSNKRTVLTYEQCLMYLYHYPDIWYDYATWHAKSGSVDSAIKVYQRALKALPDSELLKYAYAELEESRGAIQPAKKIYESLLGDGVNATALAHIQFIRFLRRTEGIEASRKYFLDIRKSPNCTYHVYVAYAMMAFCLDKDPKIAHNIFEAGLKRFMHEPGYILEYADFLSRLNDDRNIRALFERALNSLPPEESVETIESELIQALIDGGNSFHGLLKFEEPECTSKHR
;
A
#
# COMPACT_ATOMS: atom_id res chain seq x y z
N MET A 1 22.33 -0.24 11.27
CA MET A 1 23.29 0.58 10.50
C MET A 1 24.06 -0.22 9.44
N ALA A 2 24.54 -1.44 9.70
CA ALA A 2 25.19 -2.26 8.66
C ALA A 2 24.25 -2.65 7.49
N ASP A 3 22.97 -2.93 7.78
CA ASP A 3 21.98 -3.28 6.76
C ASP A 3 21.52 -2.11 5.87
N SER A 4 21.54 -0.86 6.36
CA SER A 4 21.16 0.28 5.53
C SER A 4 22.25 0.64 4.53
N CYS A 5 23.53 0.45 4.89
CA CYS A 5 24.67 0.66 4.01
C CYS A 5 24.70 -0.36 2.84
N ASN A 6 24.35 -1.63 3.11
CA ASN A 6 24.31 -2.67 2.08
C ASN A 6 23.07 -2.55 1.16
N LYS A 7 21.92 -2.15 1.71
CA LYS A 7 20.71 -1.83 0.92
C LYS A 7 20.92 -0.62 0.00
N SER A 8 21.65 0.41 0.46
CA SER A 8 22.00 1.58 -0.35
C SER A 8 22.85 1.26 -1.58
N SER A 9 23.71 0.23 -1.52
CA SER A 9 24.53 -0.21 -2.66
C SER A 9 23.70 -0.89 -3.77
N LYS A 10 22.64 -1.62 -3.38
CA LYS A 10 21.78 -2.37 -4.31
C LYS A 10 20.93 -1.44 -5.20
N TYR A 11 20.43 -0.34 -4.65
CA TYR A 11 19.49 0.57 -5.31
C TYR A 11 20.17 1.82 -5.88
N ASN A 12 21.26 1.62 -6.63
CA ASN A 12 21.90 2.72 -7.35
C ASN A 12 21.12 3.03 -8.65
N VAL A 13 20.38 4.15 -8.65
CA VAL A 13 19.53 4.58 -9.78
C VAL A 13 20.38 5.01 -10.98
N GLU A 14 21.45 5.76 -10.77
CA GLU A 14 22.31 6.26 -11.84
C GLU A 14 22.98 5.11 -12.61
N ALA A 15 23.55 4.15 -11.87
CA ALA A 15 24.15 2.95 -12.48
C ALA A 15 23.11 2.12 -13.25
N ALA A 16 21.88 2.00 -12.72
CA ALA A 16 20.81 1.27 -13.38
C ALA A 16 20.39 1.93 -14.71
N GLU A 17 20.32 3.26 -14.75
CA GLU A 17 20.00 4.01 -15.96
C GLU A 17 21.11 3.92 -17.01
N ILE A 18 22.37 3.98 -16.59
CA ILE A 18 23.53 3.78 -17.50
C ILE A 18 23.46 2.39 -18.13
N LEU A 19 23.28 1.34 -17.33
CA LEU A 19 23.17 -0.04 -17.82
C LEU A 19 21.97 -0.22 -18.77
N ALA A 20 20.82 0.38 -18.44
CA ALA A 20 19.65 0.32 -19.31
C ALA A 20 19.89 1.02 -20.66
N ASN A 21 20.58 2.16 -20.65
CA ASN A 21 20.94 2.89 -21.86
C ASN A 21 21.95 2.13 -22.72
N GLU A 22 22.94 1.47 -22.12
CA GLU A 22 23.87 0.59 -22.83
C GLU A 22 23.13 -0.58 -23.49
N ALA A 23 22.21 -1.21 -22.77
CA ALA A 23 21.43 -2.36 -23.26
C ALA A 23 20.55 -2.03 -24.49
N LEU A 24 20.18 -0.77 -24.71
CA LEU A 24 19.44 -0.35 -25.92
C LEU A 24 20.25 -0.52 -27.21
N HIS A 25 21.58 -0.52 -27.11
CA HIS A 25 22.48 -0.57 -28.25
C HIS A 25 23.08 -1.97 -28.49
N LEU A 26 22.74 -2.94 -27.65
CA LEU A 26 23.25 -4.30 -27.72
C LEU A 26 22.28 -5.26 -28.45
N PRO A 27 22.78 -6.34 -29.07
CA PRO A 27 21.94 -7.44 -29.52
C PRO A 27 21.14 -8.06 -28.37
N ILE A 28 19.95 -8.60 -28.66
CA ILE A 28 19.06 -9.13 -27.62
C ILE A 28 19.69 -10.23 -26.76
N THR A 29 20.62 -11.00 -27.29
CA THR A 29 21.36 -12.05 -26.57
C THR A 29 22.22 -11.50 -25.43
N GLU A 30 22.74 -10.28 -25.59
CA GLU A 30 23.57 -9.59 -24.59
C GLU A 30 22.73 -8.64 -23.73
N ALA A 31 21.70 -8.01 -24.30
CA ALA A 31 20.82 -7.10 -23.59
C ALA A 31 19.88 -7.81 -22.60
N ALA A 32 19.40 -9.02 -22.91
CA ALA A 32 18.45 -9.74 -22.07
C ALA A 32 18.96 -10.01 -20.64
N PRO A 33 20.19 -10.52 -20.42
CA PRO A 33 20.76 -10.65 -19.08
C PRO A 33 20.80 -9.33 -18.29
N ILE A 34 21.10 -8.21 -18.95
CA ILE A 34 21.14 -6.89 -18.32
C ILE A 34 19.74 -6.48 -17.86
N TYR A 35 18.72 -6.64 -18.71
CA TYR A 35 17.33 -6.35 -18.33
C TYR A 35 16.85 -7.25 -17.19
N GLU A 36 17.17 -8.55 -17.20
CA GLU A 36 16.81 -9.46 -16.11
C GLU A 36 17.46 -9.04 -14.78
N GLN A 37 18.71 -8.58 -14.79
CA GLN A 37 19.38 -8.02 -13.61
C GLN A 37 18.70 -6.75 -13.12
N LEU A 38 18.41 -5.79 -14.02
CA LEU A 38 17.74 -4.54 -13.68
C LEU A 38 16.35 -4.80 -13.09
N LEU A 39 15.58 -5.70 -13.69
CA LEU A 39 14.20 -6.01 -13.29
C LEU A 39 14.11 -6.90 -12.04
N ALA A 40 15.19 -7.60 -11.69
CA ALA A 40 15.31 -8.25 -10.38
C ALA A 40 15.44 -7.22 -9.24
N VAL A 41 16.02 -6.05 -9.51
CA VAL A 41 16.14 -4.95 -8.54
C VAL A 41 14.93 -4.01 -8.59
N TYR A 42 14.47 -3.66 -9.79
CA TYR A 42 13.39 -2.72 -10.05
C TYR A 42 12.20 -3.39 -10.77
N PRO A 43 11.46 -4.29 -10.10
CA PRO A 43 10.42 -5.10 -10.73
C PRO A 43 9.23 -4.28 -11.24
N THR A 44 9.03 -3.07 -10.74
CA THR A 44 7.95 -2.15 -11.13
C THR A 44 8.37 -1.10 -12.17
N ALA A 45 9.63 -1.14 -12.63
CA ALA A 45 10.15 -0.18 -13.60
C ALA A 45 9.58 -0.45 -15.01
N ALA A 46 8.40 0.12 -15.28
CA ALA A 46 7.73 -0.02 -16.57
C ALA A 46 8.59 0.44 -17.76
N LYS A 47 9.50 1.40 -17.56
CA LYS A 47 10.47 1.83 -18.59
C LYS A 47 11.40 0.70 -19.01
N PHE A 48 11.98 -0.03 -18.06
CA PHE A 48 12.89 -1.15 -18.35
C PHE A 48 12.14 -2.33 -18.95
N TRP A 49 10.93 -2.64 -18.45
CA TRP A 49 10.07 -3.65 -19.07
C TRP A 49 9.73 -3.31 -20.52
N LYS A 50 9.41 -2.04 -20.80
CA LYS A 50 9.10 -1.57 -22.15
C LYS A 50 10.30 -1.75 -23.07
N GLN A 51 11.48 -1.30 -22.66
CA GLN A 51 12.71 -1.45 -23.46
C GLN A 51 13.01 -2.91 -23.77
N TYR A 52 12.88 -3.79 -22.76
CA TYR A 52 13.13 -5.22 -22.92
C TYR A 52 12.14 -5.88 -23.91
N VAL A 53 10.85 -5.60 -23.76
CA VAL A 53 9.81 -6.09 -24.68
C VAL A 53 10.04 -5.57 -26.09
N GLU A 54 10.34 -4.28 -26.26
CA GLU A 54 10.57 -3.70 -27.58
C GLU A 54 11.77 -4.34 -28.27
N ALA A 55 12.85 -4.64 -27.54
CA ALA A 55 14.01 -5.36 -28.07
C ALA A 55 13.66 -6.78 -28.54
N GLN A 56 12.85 -7.53 -27.77
CA GLN A 56 12.37 -8.87 -28.18
C GLN A 56 11.42 -8.83 -29.38
N MET A 57 10.57 -7.81 -29.46
CA MET A 57 9.68 -7.60 -30.61
C MET A 57 10.46 -7.29 -31.89
N VAL A 58 11.56 -6.53 -31.80
CA VAL A 58 12.49 -6.26 -32.92
C VAL A 58 13.19 -7.55 -33.36
N ALA A 59 13.58 -8.40 -32.40
CA ALA A 59 14.15 -9.72 -32.67
C ALA A 59 13.14 -10.75 -33.22
N ASN A 60 11.84 -10.40 -33.32
CA ASN A 60 10.74 -11.28 -33.75
C ASN A 60 10.60 -12.55 -32.89
N ASN A 61 10.95 -12.49 -31.60
CA ASN A 61 10.77 -13.60 -30.67
C ASN A 61 9.41 -13.50 -29.96
N ASP A 62 8.35 -13.98 -30.62
CA ASP A 62 6.98 -13.83 -30.14
C ASP A 62 6.72 -14.56 -28.82
N ASP A 63 7.35 -15.71 -28.60
CA ASP A 63 7.14 -16.50 -27.38
C ASP A 63 7.82 -15.87 -26.17
N ALA A 64 9.06 -15.38 -26.31
CA ALA A 64 9.70 -14.59 -25.27
C ALA A 64 8.92 -13.31 -24.97
N THR A 65 8.42 -12.63 -26.01
CA THR A 65 7.61 -11.41 -25.85
C THR A 65 6.34 -11.68 -25.01
N LYS A 66 5.60 -12.78 -25.28
CA LYS A 66 4.43 -13.18 -24.47
C LYS A 66 4.80 -13.46 -23.02
N GLN A 67 5.91 -14.16 -22.78
CA GLN A 67 6.39 -14.48 -21.43
C GLN A 67 6.78 -13.22 -20.64
N ILE A 68 7.34 -12.21 -21.30
CA ILE A 68 7.66 -10.95 -20.63
C ILE A 68 6.38 -10.19 -20.28
N PHE A 69 5.42 -10.09 -21.20
CA PHE A 69 4.14 -9.43 -20.91
C PHE A 69 3.38 -10.09 -19.76
N SER A 70 3.41 -11.42 -19.64
CA SER A 70 2.73 -12.12 -18.52
C SER A 70 3.37 -11.80 -17.15
N ARG A 71 4.65 -11.41 -17.12
CA ARG A 71 5.36 -11.01 -15.90
C ARG A 71 5.09 -9.56 -15.50
N CYS A 72 4.94 -8.66 -16.47
CA CYS A 72 4.99 -7.21 -16.20
C CYS A 72 3.63 -6.50 -16.27
N LEU A 73 2.69 -6.89 -17.14
CA LEU A 73 1.52 -6.05 -17.45
C LEU A 73 0.69 -5.67 -16.23
N LEU A 74 0.36 -6.64 -15.38
CA LEU A 74 -0.49 -6.40 -14.21
C LEU A 74 0.25 -5.74 -13.05
N ASN A 75 1.59 -5.69 -13.09
CA ASN A 75 2.42 -5.01 -12.09
C ASN A 75 2.87 -3.62 -12.55
N CYS A 76 2.70 -3.28 -13.83
CA CYS A 76 3.16 -2.05 -14.46
C CYS A 76 2.03 -1.41 -15.28
N LEU A 77 1.21 -0.58 -14.63
CA LEU A 77 0.02 0.05 -15.23
C LEU A 77 0.34 1.39 -15.92
N GLN A 78 1.42 1.42 -16.71
CA GLN A 78 1.78 2.56 -17.55
C GLN A 78 1.27 2.40 -18.97
N VAL A 79 0.54 3.40 -19.48
CA VAL A 79 -0.03 3.39 -20.84
C VAL A 79 0.99 3.06 -21.94
N PRO A 80 2.23 3.61 -21.94
CA PRO A 80 3.23 3.27 -22.96
C PRO A 80 3.55 1.77 -23.07
N LEU A 81 3.68 1.06 -21.94
CA LEU A 81 3.94 -0.39 -21.92
C LEU A 81 2.74 -1.17 -22.48
N TRP A 82 1.53 -0.82 -22.06
CA TRP A 82 0.31 -1.46 -22.54
C TRP A 82 0.03 -1.18 -24.04
N ARG A 83 0.44 -0.02 -24.56
CA ARG A 83 0.42 0.25 -26.01
C ARG A 83 1.41 -0.64 -26.77
N CYS A 84 2.54 -1.01 -26.17
CA CYS A 84 3.44 -2.01 -26.77
C CYS A 84 2.76 -3.39 -26.85
N TYR A 85 2.03 -3.78 -25.80
CA TYR A 85 1.23 -5.01 -25.80
C TYR A 85 0.19 -5.03 -26.94
N ILE A 86 -0.58 -3.96 -27.12
CA ILE A 86 -1.54 -3.90 -28.23
C ILE A 86 -0.85 -3.95 -29.60
N ARG A 87 0.28 -3.25 -29.78
CA ARG A 87 1.06 -3.34 -31.03
C ARG A 87 1.49 -4.79 -31.31
N PHE A 88 1.96 -5.50 -30.30
CA PHE A 88 2.34 -6.91 -30.41
C PHE A 88 1.15 -7.80 -30.80
N ILE A 89 0.02 -7.68 -30.08
CA ILE A 89 -1.18 -8.48 -30.36
C ILE A 89 -1.70 -8.24 -31.78
N LYS A 90 -1.75 -6.97 -32.22
CA LYS A 90 -2.14 -6.63 -33.60
C LYS A 90 -1.23 -7.30 -34.63
N LYS A 91 0.09 -7.25 -34.44
CA LYS A 91 1.08 -7.89 -35.34
C LYS A 91 0.88 -9.40 -35.42
N VAL A 92 0.74 -10.07 -34.27
CA VAL A 92 0.58 -11.53 -34.20
C VAL A 92 -0.74 -12.00 -34.83
N ASN A 93 -1.77 -11.16 -34.78
CA ASN A 93 -3.12 -11.52 -35.22
C ASN A 93 -3.49 -11.00 -36.62
N GLU A 94 -2.64 -10.19 -37.26
CA GLU A 94 -2.90 -9.58 -38.58
C GLU A 94 -3.29 -10.61 -39.65
N LYS A 95 -2.65 -11.78 -39.65
CA LYS A 95 -2.86 -12.84 -40.65
C LYS A 95 -3.96 -13.84 -40.30
N LYS A 96 -4.60 -13.70 -39.13
CA LYS A 96 -5.60 -14.66 -38.62
C LYS A 96 -7.06 -14.32 -38.98
N GLY A 97 -7.27 -13.31 -39.85
CA GLY A 97 -8.60 -12.92 -40.29
C GLY A 97 -9.54 -12.56 -39.13
N PHE A 98 -10.77 -13.09 -39.15
CA PHE A 98 -11.82 -12.80 -38.16
C PHE A 98 -11.42 -13.21 -36.73
N GLU A 99 -10.80 -14.37 -36.55
CA GLU A 99 -10.33 -14.81 -35.22
C GLU A 99 -9.29 -13.84 -34.67
N GLY A 100 -8.37 -13.38 -35.52
CA GLY A 100 -7.38 -12.37 -35.15
C GLY A 100 -7.99 -11.02 -34.75
N GLN A 101 -9.06 -10.60 -35.43
CA GLN A 101 -9.80 -9.39 -35.09
C GLN A 101 -10.48 -9.52 -33.73
N GLU A 102 -11.15 -10.64 -33.46
CA GLU A 102 -11.79 -10.88 -32.17
C GLU A 102 -10.79 -10.94 -31.00
N GLU A 103 -9.64 -11.58 -31.19
CA GLU A 103 -8.58 -11.59 -30.17
C GLU A 103 -7.98 -10.19 -29.95
N THR A 104 -7.82 -9.41 -31.02
CA THR A 104 -7.37 -8.01 -30.92
C THR A 104 -8.40 -7.15 -30.15
N ARG A 105 -9.70 -7.36 -30.42
CA ARG A 105 -10.79 -6.68 -29.70
C ARG A 105 -10.76 -7.02 -28.21
N LYS A 106 -10.63 -8.30 -27.86
CA LYS A 106 -10.49 -8.76 -26.47
C LYS A 106 -9.26 -8.14 -25.79
N ALA A 107 -8.14 -8.01 -26.49
CA ALA A 107 -6.95 -7.37 -25.96
C ALA A 107 -7.15 -5.88 -25.68
N PHE A 108 -7.86 -5.15 -26.54
CA PHE A 108 -8.26 -3.76 -26.27
C PHE A 108 -9.20 -3.66 -25.06
N ASP A 109 -10.23 -4.52 -24.99
CA ASP A 109 -11.16 -4.54 -23.85
C ASP A 109 -10.41 -4.85 -22.54
N PHE A 110 -9.45 -5.79 -22.57
CA PHE A 110 -8.55 -6.10 -21.46
C PHE A 110 -7.73 -4.87 -21.04
N MET A 111 -7.04 -4.22 -21.98
CA MET A 111 -6.25 -3.01 -21.70
C MET A 111 -7.11 -1.88 -21.11
N LEU A 112 -8.27 -1.60 -21.70
CA LEU A 112 -9.16 -0.52 -21.25
C LEU A 112 -9.76 -0.78 -19.87
N ASN A 113 -9.86 -2.04 -19.44
CA ASN A 113 -10.32 -2.38 -18.09
C ASN A 113 -9.27 -2.03 -17.02
N TYR A 114 -7.98 -2.05 -17.35
CA TYR A 114 -6.90 -1.72 -16.40
C TYR A 114 -6.44 -0.27 -16.51
N VAL A 115 -6.08 0.18 -17.72
CA VAL A 115 -5.48 1.51 -17.94
C VAL A 115 -6.44 2.49 -18.63
N GLY A 116 -7.67 2.10 -18.92
CA GLY A 116 -8.62 2.97 -19.65
C GLY A 116 -9.07 4.21 -18.88
N ALA A 117 -8.90 4.24 -17.55
CA ALA A 117 -9.18 5.41 -16.70
C ALA A 117 -7.93 6.29 -16.43
N ASP A 118 -6.78 5.91 -17.00
CA ASP A 118 -5.55 6.68 -16.89
C ASP A 118 -5.66 8.01 -17.66
N ILE A 119 -5.01 9.06 -17.15
CA ILE A 119 -5.06 10.39 -17.76
C ILE A 119 -4.43 10.41 -19.17
N ALA A 120 -3.43 9.55 -19.41
CA ALA A 120 -2.75 9.37 -20.69
C ALA A 120 -3.40 8.31 -21.60
N SER A 121 -4.55 7.74 -21.23
CA SER A 121 -5.24 6.69 -22.02
C SER A 121 -5.94 7.19 -23.28
N GLY A 122 -6.03 8.51 -23.51
CA GLY A 122 -6.70 9.09 -24.69
C GLY A 122 -6.30 8.46 -26.04
N PRO A 123 -5.00 8.29 -26.35
CA PRO A 123 -4.55 7.62 -27.57
C PRO A 123 -5.01 6.16 -27.70
N VAL A 124 -5.20 5.47 -26.57
CA VAL A 124 -5.69 4.08 -26.53
C VAL A 124 -7.15 4.03 -26.97
N TRP A 125 -7.97 4.95 -26.44
CA TRP A 125 -9.37 5.09 -26.86
C TRP A 125 -9.50 5.40 -28.35
N MET A 126 -8.70 6.34 -28.84
CA MET A 126 -8.70 6.70 -30.27
C MET A 126 -8.27 5.52 -31.16
N GLU A 127 -7.23 4.78 -30.76
CA GLU A 127 -6.78 3.59 -31.50
C GLU A 127 -7.85 2.49 -31.49
N TYR A 128 -8.51 2.23 -30.36
CA TYR A 128 -9.58 1.24 -30.26
C TYR A 128 -10.79 1.63 -31.12
N ILE A 129 -11.21 2.89 -31.07
CA ILE A 129 -12.31 3.39 -31.90
C ILE A 129 -11.97 3.29 -33.40
N SER A 130 -10.74 3.63 -33.77
CA SER A 130 -10.25 3.47 -35.14
C SER A 130 -10.27 2.00 -35.58
N PHE A 131 -9.81 1.10 -34.71
CA PHE A 131 -9.87 -0.34 -34.94
C PHE A 131 -11.32 -0.82 -35.16
N LEU A 132 -12.26 -0.44 -34.28
CA LEU A 132 -13.68 -0.82 -34.43
C LEU A 132 -14.28 -0.31 -35.74
N LYS A 133 -13.94 0.92 -36.16
CA LYS A 133 -14.38 1.48 -37.45
C LYS A 133 -13.79 0.72 -38.64
N SER A 134 -12.59 0.17 -38.51
CA SER A 134 -11.89 -0.56 -39.58
C SER A 134 -12.39 -2.00 -39.79
N LEU A 135 -13.15 -2.55 -38.84
CA LEU A 135 -13.67 -3.92 -38.95
C LEU A 135 -14.60 -4.04 -40.17
N PRO A 136 -14.45 -5.11 -40.97
CA PRO A 136 -15.29 -5.32 -42.14
C PRO A 136 -16.76 -5.52 -41.73
N ALA A 137 -17.67 -4.95 -42.51
CA ALA A 137 -19.11 -5.14 -42.38
C ALA A 137 -19.66 -5.38 -43.78
N HIS A 138 -20.05 -6.62 -44.07
CA HIS A 138 -20.56 -7.05 -45.38
C HIS A 138 -22.08 -6.94 -45.46
N THR A 139 -22.75 -7.02 -44.31
CA THR A 139 -24.22 -6.90 -44.22
C THR A 139 -24.63 -5.61 -43.51
N ALA A 140 -25.83 -5.11 -43.81
CA ALA A 140 -26.40 -3.96 -43.11
C ALA A 140 -26.57 -4.20 -41.60
N GLN A 141 -26.76 -5.47 -41.19
CA GLN A 141 -26.82 -5.86 -39.79
C GLN A 141 -25.45 -5.73 -39.10
N GLU A 142 -24.38 -6.20 -39.73
CA GLU A 142 -23.00 -6.03 -39.24
C GLU A 142 -22.61 -4.55 -39.16
N GLU A 143 -23.01 -3.74 -40.16
CA GLU A 143 -22.79 -2.30 -40.14
C GLU A 143 -23.44 -1.66 -38.91
N THR A 144 -24.69 -2.04 -38.63
CA THR A 144 -25.43 -1.55 -37.47
C THR A 144 -24.74 -1.96 -36.16
N GLN A 145 -24.27 -3.20 -36.06
CA GLN A 145 -23.53 -3.68 -34.88
C GLN A 145 -22.20 -2.95 -34.69
N ARG A 146 -21.45 -2.71 -35.78
CA ARG A 146 -20.21 -1.93 -35.76
C ARG A 146 -20.46 -0.51 -35.26
N MET A 147 -21.49 0.15 -35.79
CA MET A 147 -21.88 1.50 -35.36
C MET A 147 -22.28 1.54 -33.87
N ILE A 148 -22.98 0.52 -33.36
CA ILE A 148 -23.30 0.40 -31.93
C ILE A 148 -22.02 0.23 -31.09
N ALA A 149 -21.07 -0.60 -31.53
CA ALA A 149 -19.81 -0.80 -30.83
C ALA A 149 -18.97 0.49 -30.78
N VAL A 150 -18.83 1.18 -31.91
CA VAL A 150 -18.14 2.48 -32.01
C VAL A 150 -18.80 3.52 -31.09
N ARG A 151 -20.13 3.61 -31.10
CA ARG A 151 -20.89 4.50 -30.20
C ARG A 151 -20.61 4.21 -28.73
N LYS A 152 -20.68 2.94 -28.31
CA LYS A 152 -20.38 2.53 -26.94
C LYS A 152 -18.96 2.89 -26.53
N ALA A 153 -17.98 2.73 -27.43
CA ALA A 153 -16.59 3.10 -27.18
C ALA A 153 -16.44 4.62 -26.97
N TYR A 154 -17.02 5.44 -27.86
CA TYR A 154 -17.04 6.91 -27.68
C TYR A 154 -17.70 7.32 -26.37
N GLN A 155 -18.88 6.79 -26.07
CA GLN A 155 -19.65 7.13 -24.87
C GLN A 155 -18.88 6.85 -23.58
N ARG A 156 -18.02 5.80 -23.56
CA ARG A 156 -17.09 5.55 -22.44
C ARG A 156 -15.91 6.52 -22.45
N ALA A 157 -15.33 6.79 -23.63
CA ALA A 157 -14.15 7.63 -23.78
C ALA A 157 -14.43 9.10 -23.38
N VAL A 158 -15.56 9.67 -23.81
CA VAL A 158 -15.90 11.09 -23.57
C VAL A 158 -16.25 11.42 -22.12
N VAL A 159 -16.55 10.40 -21.31
CA VAL A 159 -16.79 10.55 -19.86
C VAL A 159 -15.55 10.22 -19.03
N THR A 160 -14.43 9.90 -19.67
CA THR A 160 -13.17 9.58 -19.00
C THR A 160 -12.26 10.83 -18.97
N PRO A 161 -11.78 11.27 -17.80
CA PRO A 161 -10.88 12.43 -17.68
C PRO A 161 -9.46 12.16 -18.23
N THR A 162 -9.29 12.29 -19.55
CA THR A 162 -8.00 12.08 -20.25
C THR A 162 -7.47 13.38 -20.88
N HIS A 163 -6.19 13.41 -21.24
CA HIS A 163 -5.58 14.51 -22.01
C HIS A 163 -6.30 14.82 -23.33
N HIS A 164 -7.04 13.85 -23.89
CA HIS A 164 -7.70 13.98 -25.19
C HIS A 164 -9.23 14.11 -25.06
N VAL A 165 -9.75 14.40 -23.86
CA VAL A 165 -11.20 14.43 -23.61
C VAL A 165 -11.94 15.39 -24.55
N GLU A 166 -11.37 16.56 -24.86
CA GLU A 166 -11.95 17.50 -25.83
C GLU A 166 -11.90 16.98 -27.27
N GLN A 167 -10.82 16.31 -27.68
CA GLN A 167 -10.71 15.74 -29.03
C GLN A 167 -11.71 14.60 -29.20
N LEU A 168 -11.79 13.70 -28.22
CA LEU A 168 -12.75 12.60 -28.20
C LEU A 168 -14.20 13.10 -28.28
N TRP A 169 -14.52 14.22 -27.62
CA TRP A 169 -15.84 14.84 -27.72
C TRP A 169 -16.15 15.36 -29.13
N LYS A 170 -15.22 16.10 -29.74
CA LYS A 170 -15.39 16.60 -31.12
C LYS A 170 -15.59 15.45 -32.11
N ASP A 171 -14.82 14.37 -31.95
CA ASP A 171 -14.93 13.19 -32.81
C ASP A 171 -16.25 12.44 -32.58
N TYR A 172 -16.75 12.41 -31.34
CA TYR A 172 -18.06 11.86 -31.01
C TYR A 172 -19.21 12.66 -31.63
N GLU A 173 -19.16 13.99 -31.54
CA GLU A 173 -20.13 14.89 -32.19
C GLU A 173 -20.17 14.67 -33.70
N SER A 174 -18.99 14.60 -34.34
CA SER A 174 -18.88 14.33 -35.77
C SER A 174 -19.46 12.96 -36.15
N PHE A 175 -19.15 11.94 -35.35
CA PHE A 175 -19.68 10.59 -35.54
C PHE A 175 -21.21 10.51 -35.42
N GLU A 176 -21.81 11.07 -34.37
CA GLU A 176 -23.28 10.98 -34.22
C GLU A 176 -24.00 11.77 -35.32
N ASN A 177 -23.47 12.93 -35.72
CA ASN A 177 -24.03 13.72 -36.81
C ASN A 177 -23.93 13.04 -38.18
N SER A 178 -22.89 12.22 -38.40
CA SER A 178 -22.73 11.45 -39.64
C SER A 178 -23.65 10.22 -39.69
N VAL A 179 -23.98 9.63 -38.54
CA VAL A 179 -24.92 8.50 -38.45
C VAL A 179 -26.36 8.97 -38.57
N SER A 180 -26.79 9.93 -37.74
CA SER A 180 -28.13 10.52 -37.80
C SER A 180 -28.21 11.82 -37.03
N ARG A 181 -28.41 12.95 -37.73
CA ARG A 181 -28.57 14.28 -37.11
C ARG A 181 -29.75 14.36 -36.13
N ALA A 182 -30.83 13.64 -36.42
CA ALA A 182 -32.01 13.61 -35.55
C ALA A 182 -31.72 12.91 -34.21
N LEU A 183 -31.03 11.77 -34.26
CA LEU A 183 -30.63 11.03 -33.05
C LEU A 183 -29.50 11.75 -32.30
N ALA A 184 -28.56 12.35 -33.03
CA ALA A 184 -27.41 13.06 -32.48
C ALA A 184 -27.83 14.15 -31.48
N LYS A 185 -28.87 14.92 -31.79
CA LYS A 185 -29.36 15.99 -30.89
C LYS A 185 -29.69 15.46 -29.49
N GLY A 186 -30.35 14.31 -29.39
CA GLY A 186 -30.70 13.69 -28.11
C GLY A 186 -29.48 13.15 -27.38
N LEU A 187 -28.66 12.35 -28.06
CA LEU A 187 -27.47 11.72 -27.47
C LEU A 187 -26.43 12.75 -27.01
N LEU A 188 -26.16 13.78 -27.83
CA LEU A 188 -25.21 14.84 -27.47
C LEU A 188 -25.73 15.65 -26.28
N SER A 189 -27.03 15.97 -26.24
CA SER A 189 -27.61 16.67 -25.08
C SER A 189 -27.51 15.83 -23.79
N GLU A 190 -27.64 14.51 -23.88
CA GLU A 190 -27.51 13.62 -22.72
C GLU A 190 -26.06 13.53 -22.21
N TYR A 191 -25.08 13.45 -23.12
CA TYR A 191 -23.67 13.26 -22.77
C TYR A 191 -22.91 14.57 -22.51
N GLN A 192 -23.40 15.71 -23.00
CA GLN A 192 -22.78 17.03 -22.78
C GLN A 192 -22.46 17.32 -21.30
N PRO A 193 -23.39 17.14 -20.32
CA PRO A 193 -23.06 17.36 -18.91
C PRO A 193 -22.03 16.36 -18.37
N LYS A 194 -22.07 15.09 -18.82
CA LYS A 194 -21.12 14.05 -18.40
C LYS A 194 -19.70 14.37 -18.91
N PHE A 195 -19.59 14.81 -20.16
CA PHE A 195 -18.35 15.31 -20.76
C PHE A 195 -17.84 16.57 -20.03
N ASN A 196 -18.71 17.54 -19.73
CA ASN A 196 -18.31 18.75 -19.01
C ASN A 196 -17.73 18.43 -17.62
N SER A 197 -18.34 17.46 -16.92
CA SER A 197 -17.81 16.92 -15.65
C SER A 197 -16.45 16.26 -15.85
N ALA A 198 -16.31 15.37 -16.83
CA ALA A 198 -15.04 14.70 -17.13
C ALA A 198 -13.91 15.68 -17.46
N ARG A 199 -14.21 16.72 -18.26
CA ARG A 199 -13.27 17.78 -18.62
C ARG A 199 -12.86 18.63 -17.42
N ALA A 200 -13.79 18.97 -16.53
CA ALA A 200 -13.48 19.71 -15.31
C ALA A 200 -12.56 18.90 -14.39
N VAL A 201 -12.88 17.62 -14.18
CA VAL A 201 -12.06 16.71 -13.37
C VAL A 201 -10.69 16.48 -13.99
N TYR A 202 -10.59 16.40 -15.32
CA TYR A 202 -9.31 16.31 -16.02
C TYR A 202 -8.40 17.50 -15.69
N ARG A 203 -8.93 18.73 -15.78
CA ARG A 203 -8.15 19.95 -15.49
C ARG A 203 -7.62 19.99 -14.06
N GLU A 204 -8.42 19.57 -13.09
CA GLU A 204 -7.98 19.50 -11.69
C GLU A 204 -7.00 18.35 -11.47
N ARG A 205 -7.29 17.14 -11.98
CA ARG A 205 -6.41 15.96 -11.88
C ARG A 205 -5.02 16.24 -12.45
N LYS A 206 -4.96 16.96 -13.58
CA LYS A 206 -3.71 17.31 -14.24
C LYS A 206 -2.74 18.06 -13.31
N LYS A 207 -3.25 18.96 -12.45
CA LYS A 207 -2.40 19.71 -11.50
C LYS A 207 -1.62 18.79 -10.57
N TYR A 208 -2.27 17.75 -10.05
CA TYR A 208 -1.62 16.76 -9.19
C TYR A 208 -0.66 15.85 -9.98
N ILE A 209 -1.04 15.46 -11.20
CA ILE A 209 -0.23 14.60 -12.07
C ILE A 209 1.06 15.30 -12.53
N ASP A 210 1.00 16.62 -12.76
CA ASP A 210 2.15 17.43 -13.18
C ASP A 210 3.22 17.56 -12.07
N GLU A 211 2.86 17.30 -10.80
CA GLU A 211 3.79 17.30 -9.65
C GLU A 211 4.56 15.97 -9.50
N ILE A 212 4.10 14.91 -10.18
CA ILE A 212 4.66 13.56 -10.06
C ILE A 212 5.79 13.36 -11.07
N ASP A 213 6.93 12.87 -10.62
CA ASP A 213 8.00 12.39 -11.49
C ASP A 213 7.71 10.95 -11.96
N TRP A 214 7.32 10.83 -13.22
CA TRP A 214 7.00 9.54 -13.85
C TRP A 214 8.24 8.72 -14.24
N ASN A 215 9.45 9.29 -14.13
CA ASN A 215 10.71 8.62 -14.46
C ASN A 215 11.41 7.99 -13.25
N MET A 216 10.94 8.29 -12.03
CA MET A 216 11.49 7.76 -10.79
C MET A 216 11.50 6.22 -10.78
N LEU A 217 12.54 5.64 -10.19
CA LEU A 217 12.61 4.22 -9.87
C LEU A 217 12.19 3.99 -8.42
N ALA A 218 11.50 2.87 -8.17
CA ALA A 218 11.17 2.50 -6.81
C ALA A 218 12.44 2.13 -6.02
N VAL A 219 12.72 2.91 -4.99
CA VAL A 219 13.81 2.69 -4.04
C VAL A 219 13.28 2.75 -2.60
N PRO A 220 13.93 2.06 -1.63
CA PRO A 220 13.61 2.22 -0.22
C PRO A 220 13.76 3.68 0.23
N PRO A 221 12.94 4.15 1.18
CA PRO A 221 13.03 5.52 1.66
C PRO A 221 14.38 5.80 2.32
N VAL A 222 15.04 6.87 1.89
CA VAL A 222 16.33 7.35 2.43
C VAL A 222 16.17 8.67 3.20
N GLY A 223 14.98 9.28 3.13
CA GLY A 223 14.66 10.52 3.85
C GLY A 223 15.17 11.79 3.16
N SER A 224 15.28 11.76 1.82
CA SER A 224 15.65 12.96 1.06
C SER A 224 14.46 13.91 0.89
N CYS A 225 14.74 15.19 0.65
CA CYS A 225 13.69 16.20 0.43
C CYS A 225 12.89 15.92 -0.85
N GLU A 226 13.56 15.49 -1.93
CA GLU A 226 12.92 15.18 -3.22
C GLU A 226 11.98 13.98 -3.10
N GLU A 227 12.39 12.97 -2.34
CA GLU A 227 11.59 11.79 -2.02
C GLU A 227 10.32 12.15 -1.25
N GLU A 228 10.46 12.95 -0.19
CA GLU A 228 9.33 13.42 0.63
C GLU A 228 8.34 14.24 -0.22
N GLN A 229 8.83 15.06 -1.14
CA GLN A 229 7.99 15.81 -2.07
C GLN A 229 7.18 14.89 -2.98
N GLN A 230 7.80 13.85 -3.55
CA GLN A 230 7.12 12.87 -4.39
C GLN A 230 6.11 12.03 -3.60
N TRP A 231 6.47 11.60 -2.38
CA TRP A 231 5.57 10.91 -1.47
C TRP A 231 4.32 11.76 -1.15
N MET A 232 4.51 13.03 -0.83
CA MET A 232 3.41 13.97 -0.60
C MET A 232 2.55 14.20 -1.85
N ALA A 233 3.16 14.33 -3.04
CA ALA A 233 2.45 14.51 -4.31
C ALA A 233 1.52 13.32 -4.60
N TRP A 234 2.01 12.08 -4.42
CA TRP A 234 1.21 10.88 -4.56
C TRP A 234 0.05 10.82 -3.55
N LYS A 235 0.28 11.18 -2.29
CA LYS A 235 -0.78 11.21 -1.26
C LYS A 235 -1.85 12.25 -1.57
N ARG A 236 -1.47 13.42 -2.11
CA ARG A 236 -2.44 14.42 -2.60
C ARG A 236 -3.29 13.88 -3.75
N LEU A 237 -2.69 13.19 -4.73
CA LEU A 237 -3.43 12.57 -5.83
C LEU A 237 -4.38 11.46 -5.34
N LEU A 238 -3.92 10.61 -4.42
CA LEU A 238 -4.75 9.56 -3.82
C LEU A 238 -5.95 10.15 -3.05
N ALA A 239 -5.73 11.22 -2.28
CA ALA A 239 -6.81 11.92 -1.59
C ALA A 239 -7.81 12.55 -2.58
N PHE A 240 -7.33 13.14 -3.67
CA PHE A 240 -8.16 13.66 -4.75
C PHE A 240 -9.05 12.57 -5.37
N GLU A 241 -8.49 11.41 -5.72
CA GLU A 241 -9.25 10.31 -6.31
C GLU A 241 -10.25 9.67 -5.33
N LYS A 242 -9.87 9.51 -4.06
CA LYS A 242 -10.79 9.05 -2.99
C LYS A 242 -11.98 9.99 -2.79
N GLY A 243 -11.80 11.29 -3.06
CA GLY A 243 -12.87 12.29 -2.98
C GLY A 243 -13.97 12.15 -4.04
N ASN A 244 -13.82 11.24 -5.01
CA ASN A 244 -14.75 11.05 -6.13
C ASN A 244 -15.18 12.39 -6.78
N PRO A 245 -14.23 13.17 -7.32
CA PRO A 245 -14.48 14.54 -7.78
C PRO A 245 -15.49 14.60 -8.95
N GLN A 246 -15.59 13.51 -9.72
CA GLN A 246 -16.54 13.39 -10.83
C GLN A 246 -17.95 12.98 -10.39
N ARG A 247 -18.13 12.58 -9.12
CA ARG A 247 -19.40 12.10 -8.54
C ARG A 247 -19.99 10.94 -9.35
N ILE A 248 -19.15 9.99 -9.74
CA ILE A 248 -19.56 8.78 -10.45
C ILE A 248 -19.97 7.69 -9.46
N ASP A 249 -20.52 6.59 -9.96
CA ASP A 249 -20.91 5.45 -9.13
C ASP A 249 -19.71 4.86 -8.36
N ALA A 250 -19.99 4.25 -7.22
CA ALA A 250 -18.96 3.72 -6.32
C ALA A 250 -18.05 2.67 -7.00
N SER A 251 -18.59 1.83 -7.88
CA SER A 251 -17.79 0.83 -8.59
C SER A 251 -16.77 1.48 -9.52
N SER A 252 -17.19 2.46 -10.32
CA SER A 252 -16.30 3.19 -11.21
C SER A 252 -15.29 4.07 -10.45
N SER A 253 -15.72 4.71 -9.35
CA SER A 253 -14.84 5.47 -8.46
C SER A 253 -13.76 4.57 -7.85
N ASN A 254 -14.15 3.41 -7.31
CA ASN A 254 -13.23 2.45 -6.71
C ASN A 254 -12.21 1.93 -7.72
N LYS A 255 -12.61 1.69 -8.99
CA LYS A 255 -11.67 1.31 -10.05
C LYS A 255 -10.61 2.39 -10.33
N ARG A 256 -10.99 3.68 -10.29
CA ARG A 256 -10.04 4.79 -10.43
C ARG A 256 -9.07 4.85 -9.25
N THR A 257 -9.59 4.74 -8.03
CA THR A 257 -8.77 4.74 -6.82
C THR A 257 -7.79 3.56 -6.83
N VAL A 258 -8.25 2.36 -7.19
CA VAL A 258 -7.37 1.17 -7.38
C VAL A 258 -6.29 1.45 -8.40
N LEU A 259 -6.62 1.96 -9.58
CA LEU A 259 -5.62 2.29 -10.60
C LEU A 259 -4.56 3.27 -10.06
N THR A 260 -4.98 4.31 -9.33
CA THR A 260 -4.04 5.29 -8.73
C THR A 260 -3.16 4.66 -7.66
N TYR A 261 -3.66 3.76 -6.82
CA TYR A 261 -2.83 3.00 -5.88
C TYR A 261 -1.83 2.08 -6.59
N GLU A 262 -2.27 1.33 -7.58
CA GLU A 262 -1.39 0.43 -8.33
C GLU A 262 -0.29 1.23 -9.05
N GLN A 263 -0.60 2.40 -9.61
CA GLN A 263 0.40 3.31 -10.18
C GLN A 263 1.34 3.89 -9.11
N CYS A 264 0.80 4.35 -7.99
CA CYS A 264 1.59 4.85 -6.86
C CYS A 264 2.60 3.79 -6.39
N LEU A 265 2.18 2.54 -6.26
CA LEU A 265 3.02 1.42 -5.84
C LEU A 265 4.08 1.02 -6.87
N MET A 266 4.00 1.50 -8.12
CA MET A 266 5.10 1.32 -9.07
C MET A 266 6.33 2.14 -8.67
N TYR A 267 6.12 3.25 -7.95
CA TYR A 267 7.14 4.24 -7.59
C TYR A 267 7.46 4.21 -6.10
N LEU A 268 6.44 4.08 -5.26
CA LEU A 268 6.55 4.00 -3.80
C LEU A 268 6.41 2.55 -3.31
N TYR A 269 6.93 1.59 -4.09
CA TYR A 269 6.82 0.16 -3.84
C TYR A 269 7.37 -0.25 -2.46
N HIS A 270 8.38 0.47 -1.98
CA HIS A 270 9.09 0.18 -0.74
C HIS A 270 8.54 0.92 0.50
N TYR A 271 7.37 1.55 0.39
CA TYR A 271 6.78 2.41 1.43
C TYR A 271 5.66 1.66 2.16
N PRO A 272 5.86 1.21 3.41
CA PRO A 272 4.87 0.44 4.14
C PRO A 272 3.54 1.17 4.36
N ASP A 273 3.58 2.49 4.52
CA ASP A 273 2.39 3.31 4.77
C ASP A 273 1.44 3.35 3.55
N ILE A 274 1.97 3.34 2.33
CA ILE A 274 1.18 3.29 1.10
C ILE A 274 0.45 1.94 0.99
N TRP A 275 1.14 0.83 1.26
CA TRP A 275 0.53 -0.51 1.30
C TRP A 275 -0.55 -0.61 2.37
N TYR A 276 -0.26 -0.09 3.56
CA TYR A 276 -1.21 -0.06 4.68
C TYR A 276 -2.46 0.76 4.35
N ASP A 277 -2.30 1.97 3.82
CA ASP A 277 -3.42 2.83 3.43
C ASP A 277 -4.25 2.18 2.32
N TYR A 278 -3.62 1.53 1.35
CA TYR A 278 -4.33 0.83 0.28
C TYR A 278 -5.17 -0.35 0.79
N ALA A 279 -4.59 -1.20 1.65
CA ALA A 279 -5.31 -2.32 2.23
C ALA A 279 -6.45 -1.85 3.15
N THR A 280 -6.19 -0.84 3.97
CA THR A 280 -7.18 -0.24 4.87
C THR A 280 -8.33 0.39 4.09
N TRP A 281 -8.04 1.04 2.95
CA TRP A 281 -9.07 1.58 2.06
C TRP A 281 -9.96 0.47 1.48
N HIS A 282 -9.41 -0.66 1.05
CA HIS A 282 -10.20 -1.82 0.58
C HIS A 282 -11.08 -2.39 1.68
N ALA A 283 -10.54 -2.55 2.89
CA ALA A 283 -11.30 -3.03 4.05
C ALA A 283 -12.48 -2.10 4.39
N LYS A 284 -12.25 -0.78 4.42
CA LYS A 284 -13.28 0.24 4.66
C LYS A 284 -14.30 0.33 3.52
N SER A 285 -13.88 0.07 2.29
CA SER A 285 -14.76 0.07 1.11
C SER A 285 -15.61 -1.21 0.97
N GLY A 286 -15.51 -2.14 1.93
CA GLY A 286 -16.31 -3.36 1.99
C GLY A 286 -15.69 -4.58 1.29
N SER A 287 -14.43 -4.51 0.85
CA SER A 287 -13.74 -5.62 0.16
C SER A 287 -12.56 -6.16 0.97
N VAL A 288 -12.86 -6.90 2.04
CA VAL A 288 -11.85 -7.52 2.91
C VAL A 288 -10.94 -8.48 2.13
N ASP A 289 -11.49 -9.26 1.19
CA ASP A 289 -10.68 -10.16 0.36
C ASP A 289 -9.66 -9.41 -0.51
N SER A 290 -10.00 -8.21 -0.99
CA SER A 290 -9.04 -7.36 -1.69
C SER A 290 -7.96 -6.85 -0.74
N ALA A 291 -8.33 -6.44 0.47
CA ALA A 291 -7.38 -5.99 1.49
C ALA A 291 -6.35 -7.09 1.83
N ILE A 292 -6.81 -8.34 1.99
CA ILE A 292 -5.94 -9.50 2.22
C ILE A 292 -4.95 -9.68 1.07
N LYS A 293 -5.41 -9.63 -0.19
CA LYS A 293 -4.53 -9.73 -1.37
C LYS A 293 -3.49 -8.60 -1.40
N VAL A 294 -3.87 -7.39 -0.98
CA VAL A 294 -2.93 -6.26 -0.87
C VAL A 294 -1.89 -6.54 0.21
N TYR A 295 -2.28 -6.97 1.42
CA TYR A 295 -1.30 -7.32 2.47
C TYR A 295 -0.38 -8.46 2.07
N GLN A 296 -0.89 -9.50 1.39
CA GLN A 296 -0.06 -10.60 0.89
C GLN A 296 0.98 -10.12 -0.13
N ARG A 297 0.58 -9.23 -1.05
CA ARG A 297 1.52 -8.58 -1.98
C ARG A 297 2.53 -7.70 -1.24
N ALA A 298 2.07 -6.93 -0.25
CA ALA A 298 2.90 -6.06 0.55
C ALA A 298 3.99 -6.84 1.31
N LEU A 299 3.65 -7.99 1.91
CA LEU A 299 4.62 -8.84 2.63
C LEU A 299 5.55 -9.60 1.69
N LYS A 300 5.16 -9.83 0.43
CA LYS A 300 6.10 -10.30 -0.60
C LYS A 300 7.08 -9.21 -1.02
N ALA A 301 6.62 -7.95 -1.07
CA ALA A 301 7.45 -6.79 -1.41
C ALA A 301 8.40 -6.40 -0.26
N LEU A 302 7.89 -6.45 0.97
CA LEU A 302 8.51 -5.94 2.19
C LEU A 302 8.39 -6.99 3.31
N PRO A 303 9.09 -8.13 3.21
CA PRO A 303 8.97 -9.24 4.16
C PRO A 303 9.43 -8.88 5.58
N ASP A 304 10.26 -7.85 5.72
CA ASP A 304 10.80 -7.39 7.01
C ASP A 304 9.92 -6.32 7.68
N SER A 305 8.84 -5.87 7.02
CA SER A 305 8.00 -4.79 7.57
C SER A 305 7.14 -5.28 8.73
N GLU A 306 7.56 -4.97 9.96
CA GLU A 306 6.78 -5.27 11.16
C GLU A 306 5.40 -4.60 11.15
N LEU A 307 5.35 -3.32 10.73
CA LEU A 307 4.09 -2.55 10.61
C LEU A 307 3.05 -3.29 9.76
N LEU A 308 3.44 -3.77 8.57
CA LEU A 308 2.53 -4.49 7.68
C LEU A 308 2.12 -5.85 8.25
N LYS A 309 3.01 -6.54 8.97
CA LYS A 309 2.70 -7.81 9.63
C LYS A 309 1.69 -7.61 10.75
N TYR A 310 1.87 -6.62 11.63
CA TYR A 310 0.91 -6.30 12.69
C TYR A 310 -0.46 -5.94 12.11
N ALA A 311 -0.50 -5.03 11.15
CA ALA A 311 -1.74 -4.63 10.50
C ALA A 311 -2.46 -5.80 9.80
N TYR A 312 -1.70 -6.70 9.15
CA TYR A 312 -2.30 -7.87 8.52
C TYR A 312 -2.81 -8.89 9.54
N ALA A 313 -2.07 -9.11 10.63
CA ALA A 313 -2.52 -9.98 11.72
C ALA A 313 -3.81 -9.46 12.38
N GLU A 314 -3.90 -8.15 12.61
CA GLU A 314 -5.12 -7.50 13.12
C GLU A 314 -6.30 -7.65 12.15
N LEU A 315 -6.08 -7.52 10.84
CA LEU A 315 -7.13 -7.76 9.85
C LEU A 315 -7.63 -9.21 9.90
N GLU A 316 -6.73 -10.20 9.92
CA GLU A 316 -7.10 -11.62 10.02
C GLU A 316 -7.81 -11.93 11.35
N GLU A 317 -7.37 -11.33 12.46
CA GLU A 317 -8.03 -11.45 13.76
C GLU A 317 -9.45 -10.88 13.71
N SER A 318 -9.63 -9.68 13.14
CA SER A 318 -10.92 -8.98 13.08
C SER A 318 -12.00 -9.74 12.29
N ARG A 319 -11.60 -10.58 11.35
CA ARG A 319 -12.52 -11.46 10.57
C ARG A 319 -12.68 -12.86 11.17
N GLY A 320 -12.11 -13.11 12.35
CA GLY A 320 -12.16 -14.40 13.04
C GLY A 320 -11.18 -15.46 12.51
N ALA A 321 -10.24 -15.10 11.63
CA ALA A 321 -9.21 -15.99 11.12
C ALA A 321 -8.03 -16.09 12.09
N ILE A 322 -8.28 -16.69 13.26
CA ILE A 322 -7.34 -16.73 14.38
C ILE A 322 -6.05 -17.49 14.05
N GLN A 323 -6.12 -18.62 13.35
CA GLN A 323 -4.93 -19.41 13.01
C GLN A 323 -3.99 -18.69 12.01
N PRO A 324 -4.50 -18.08 10.92
CA PRO A 324 -3.69 -17.18 10.10
C PRO A 324 -3.05 -16.02 10.88
N ALA A 325 -3.82 -15.33 11.73
CA ALA A 325 -3.31 -14.24 12.55
C ALA A 325 -2.17 -14.71 13.47
N LYS A 326 -2.37 -15.85 14.16
CA LYS A 326 -1.36 -16.47 15.03
C LYS A 326 -0.06 -16.75 14.28
N LYS A 327 -0.14 -17.34 13.09
CA LYS A 327 1.04 -17.61 12.25
C LYS A 327 1.81 -16.35 11.89
N ILE A 328 1.12 -15.23 11.65
CA ILE A 328 1.77 -13.94 11.36
C ILE A 328 2.49 -13.43 12.61
N TYR A 329 1.85 -13.45 13.78
CA TYR A 329 2.51 -13.06 15.03
C TYR A 329 3.70 -13.97 15.37
N GLU A 330 3.59 -15.28 15.16
CA GLU A 330 4.72 -16.21 15.34
C GLU A 330 5.88 -15.88 14.39
N SER A 331 5.59 -15.46 13.15
CA SER A 331 6.64 -15.02 12.22
C SER A 331 7.37 -13.74 12.66
N LEU A 332 6.72 -12.88 13.45
CA LEU A 332 7.33 -11.69 14.06
C LEU A 332 8.25 -12.04 15.23
N LEU A 333 8.02 -13.20 15.88
CA LEU A 333 8.87 -13.69 16.95
C LEU A 333 10.15 -14.37 16.42
N GLY A 334 10.13 -14.88 15.18
CA GLY A 334 11.30 -15.50 14.55
C GLY A 334 11.86 -16.67 15.38
N ASP A 335 13.16 -16.64 15.68
CA ASP A 335 13.85 -17.61 16.54
C ASP A 335 13.67 -17.33 18.05
N GLY A 336 12.96 -16.26 18.40
CA GLY A 336 12.75 -15.80 19.78
C GLY A 336 13.95 -15.08 20.39
N VAL A 337 15.13 -15.12 19.76
CA VAL A 337 16.36 -14.44 20.25
C VAL A 337 16.36 -12.98 19.78
N ASN A 338 15.92 -12.73 18.54
CA ASN A 338 15.89 -11.40 17.94
C ASN A 338 14.50 -10.71 18.00
N ALA A 339 13.54 -11.33 18.69
CA ALA A 339 12.19 -10.77 18.81
C ALA A 339 12.19 -9.46 19.60
N THR A 340 11.49 -8.45 19.08
CA THR A 340 11.34 -7.17 19.77
C THR A 340 10.41 -7.32 20.98
N ALA A 341 10.58 -6.44 21.98
CA ALA A 341 9.66 -6.39 23.11
C ALA A 341 8.20 -6.18 22.65
N LEU A 342 8.01 -5.36 21.61
CA LEU A 342 6.72 -5.12 20.99
C LEU A 342 6.11 -6.42 20.42
N ALA A 343 6.89 -7.25 19.73
CA ALA A 343 6.40 -8.52 19.19
C ALA A 343 5.86 -9.44 20.29
N HIS A 344 6.59 -9.56 21.40
CA HIS A 344 6.12 -10.31 22.57
C HIS A 344 4.86 -9.72 23.19
N ILE A 345 4.81 -8.40 23.37
CA ILE A 345 3.63 -7.72 23.94
C ILE A 345 2.40 -7.93 23.06
N GLN A 346 2.55 -7.77 21.74
CA GLN A 346 1.44 -7.96 20.81
C GLN A 346 0.98 -9.42 20.77
N PHE A 347 1.89 -10.38 20.83
CA PHE A 347 1.50 -11.79 20.89
C PHE A 347 0.81 -12.16 22.21
N ILE A 348 1.28 -11.64 23.35
CA ILE A 348 0.62 -11.81 24.65
C ILE A 348 -0.82 -11.27 24.61
N ARG A 349 -1.03 -10.09 24.00
CA ARG A 349 -2.35 -9.48 23.82
C ARG A 349 -3.23 -10.32 22.89
N PHE A 350 -2.68 -10.80 21.78
CA PHE A 350 -3.37 -11.69 20.85
C PHE A 350 -3.84 -12.97 21.53
N LEU A 351 -2.94 -13.69 22.23
CA LEU A 351 -3.27 -14.91 22.97
C LEU A 351 -4.34 -14.64 24.03
N ARG A 352 -4.25 -13.50 24.72
CA ARG A 352 -5.25 -13.12 25.71
C ARG A 352 -6.65 -12.99 25.08
N ARG A 353 -6.76 -12.29 23.94
CA ARG A 353 -8.04 -12.07 23.25
C ARG A 353 -8.64 -13.35 22.64
N THR A 354 -7.78 -14.26 22.18
CA THR A 354 -8.20 -15.40 21.34
C THR A 354 -8.19 -16.74 22.06
N GLU A 355 -7.27 -16.95 23.00
CA GLU A 355 -7.05 -18.21 23.72
C GLU A 355 -7.22 -18.07 25.25
N GLY A 356 -7.43 -16.85 25.75
CA GLY A 356 -7.71 -16.57 27.16
C GLY A 356 -6.50 -16.21 28.01
N ILE A 357 -6.76 -15.93 29.28
CA ILE A 357 -5.79 -15.39 30.25
C ILE A 357 -4.68 -16.42 30.53
N GLU A 358 -5.04 -17.69 30.61
CA GLU A 358 -4.14 -18.79 30.92
C GLU A 358 -3.09 -19.00 29.83
N ALA A 359 -3.48 -18.89 28.55
CA ALA A 359 -2.57 -19.00 27.42
C ALA A 359 -1.58 -17.83 27.40
N SER A 360 -2.08 -16.61 27.59
CA SER A 360 -1.28 -15.40 27.72
C SER A 360 -0.28 -15.48 28.88
N ARG A 361 -0.74 -15.95 30.06
CA ARG A 361 0.09 -16.18 31.24
C ARG A 361 1.19 -17.19 30.99
N LYS A 362 0.85 -18.33 30.38
CA LYS A 362 1.82 -19.39 30.06
C LYS A 362 2.95 -18.82 29.20
N TYR A 363 2.59 -18.10 28.14
CA TYR A 363 3.58 -17.48 27.26
C TYR A 363 4.45 -16.44 27.99
N PHE A 364 3.85 -15.57 28.81
CA PHE A 364 4.60 -14.61 29.64
C PHE A 364 5.62 -15.30 30.56
N LEU A 365 5.22 -16.38 31.24
CA LEU A 365 6.11 -17.13 32.13
C LEU A 365 7.27 -17.79 31.37
N ASP A 366 7.05 -18.19 30.12
CA ASP A 366 8.08 -18.78 29.27
C ASP A 366 9.06 -17.72 28.75
N ILE A 367 8.58 -16.59 28.22
CA ILE A 367 9.48 -15.53 27.73
C ILE A 367 10.29 -14.89 28.85
N ARG A 368 9.77 -14.87 30.08
CA ARG A 368 10.47 -14.38 31.26
C ARG A 368 11.81 -15.07 31.53
N LYS A 369 11.93 -16.34 31.11
CA LYS A 369 13.14 -17.15 31.25
C LYS A 369 14.21 -16.77 30.21
N SER A 370 13.84 -16.05 29.15
CA SER A 370 14.76 -15.62 28.11
C SER A 370 15.72 -14.52 28.62
N PRO A 371 17.02 -14.63 28.31
CA PRO A 371 17.98 -13.57 28.61
C PRO A 371 17.71 -12.28 27.82
N ASN A 372 16.93 -12.32 26.74
CA ASN A 372 16.62 -11.14 25.92
C ASN A 372 15.27 -10.48 26.28
N CYS A 373 14.55 -11.01 27.27
CA CYS A 373 13.31 -10.41 27.75
C CYS A 373 13.61 -9.05 28.40
N THR A 374 13.02 -7.99 27.87
CA THR A 374 13.17 -6.62 28.39
C THR A 374 12.10 -6.29 29.42
N TYR A 375 12.32 -5.21 30.19
CA TYR A 375 11.38 -4.77 31.22
C TYR A 375 9.99 -4.41 30.65
N HIS A 376 9.93 -3.93 29.40
CA HIS A 376 8.67 -3.55 28.73
C HIS A 376 7.64 -4.68 28.71
N VAL A 377 8.08 -5.94 28.59
CA VAL A 377 7.18 -7.11 28.60
C VAL A 377 6.54 -7.30 29.99
N TYR A 378 7.30 -7.05 31.06
CA TYR A 378 6.79 -7.11 32.43
C TYR A 378 5.78 -6.00 32.69
N VAL A 379 6.14 -4.76 32.33
CA VAL A 379 5.25 -3.58 32.47
C VAL A 379 3.94 -3.83 31.73
N ALA A 380 4.02 -4.22 30.45
CA ALA A 380 2.82 -4.47 29.65
C ALA A 380 1.94 -5.57 30.26
N TYR A 381 2.52 -6.68 30.73
CA TYR A 381 1.76 -7.77 31.33
C TYR A 381 1.16 -7.39 32.70
N ALA A 382 1.89 -6.65 33.55
CA ALA A 382 1.38 -6.12 34.80
C ALA A 382 0.21 -5.15 34.58
N MET A 383 0.34 -4.25 33.61
CA MET A 383 -0.71 -3.30 33.25
C MET A 383 -1.92 -3.99 32.62
N MET A 384 -1.75 -5.10 31.88
CA MET A 384 -2.89 -5.92 31.45
C MET A 384 -3.64 -6.53 32.65
N ALA A 385 -2.92 -7.08 33.63
CA ALA A 385 -3.54 -7.62 34.84
C ALA A 385 -4.26 -6.52 35.66
N PHE A 386 -3.68 -5.33 35.77
CA PHE A 386 -4.30 -4.22 36.48
C PHE A 386 -5.51 -3.65 35.73
N CYS A 387 -5.34 -3.28 34.46
CA CYS A 387 -6.35 -2.56 33.70
C CYS A 387 -7.48 -3.47 33.19
N LEU A 388 -7.16 -4.70 32.77
CA LEU A 388 -8.12 -5.61 32.13
C LEU A 388 -8.66 -6.66 33.11
N ASP A 389 -7.80 -7.27 33.94
CA ASP A 389 -8.23 -8.28 34.91
C ASP A 389 -8.72 -7.69 36.23
N LYS A 390 -8.49 -6.39 36.44
CA LYS A 390 -8.81 -5.67 37.69
C LYS A 390 -8.18 -6.33 38.91
N ASP A 391 -7.00 -6.93 38.74
CA ASP A 391 -6.25 -7.57 39.81
C ASP A 391 -4.94 -6.81 40.11
N PRO A 392 -4.99 -5.80 41.00
CA PRO A 392 -3.80 -5.04 41.38
C PRO A 392 -2.77 -5.88 42.15
N LYS A 393 -3.18 -6.97 42.79
CA LYS A 393 -2.27 -7.85 43.53
C LYS A 393 -1.38 -8.61 42.55
N ILE A 394 -1.95 -9.14 41.46
CA ILE A 394 -1.18 -9.80 40.41
C ILE A 394 -0.23 -8.80 39.75
N ALA A 395 -0.71 -7.59 39.42
CA ALA A 395 0.12 -6.55 38.82
C ALA A 395 1.31 -6.19 39.72
N HIS A 396 1.07 -5.94 41.01
CA HIS A 396 2.12 -5.68 42.00
C HIS A 396 3.14 -6.83 42.08
N ASN A 397 2.67 -8.09 42.11
CA ASN A 397 3.54 -9.26 42.14
C ASN A 397 4.42 -9.38 40.88
N ILE A 398 3.91 -9.00 39.70
CA ILE A 398 4.68 -8.99 38.45
C ILE A 398 5.75 -7.90 38.51
N PHE A 399 5.41 -6.71 39.01
CA PHE A 399 6.36 -5.62 39.19
C PHE A 399 7.49 -5.97 40.18
N GLU A 400 7.17 -6.53 41.34
CA GLU A 400 8.18 -7.01 42.29
C GLU A 400 9.05 -8.12 41.70
N ALA A 401 8.49 -8.99 40.85
CA ALA A 401 9.26 -10.00 40.15
C ALA A 401 10.24 -9.38 39.14
N GLY A 402 9.83 -8.35 38.40
CA GLY A 402 10.70 -7.65 37.44
C GLY A 402 11.78 -6.79 38.11
N LEU A 403 11.53 -6.24 39.30
CA LEU A 403 12.53 -5.46 40.05
C LEU A 403 13.79 -6.26 40.34
N LYS A 404 13.68 -7.58 40.56
CA LYS A 404 14.85 -8.44 40.77
C LYS A 404 15.84 -8.42 39.61
N ARG A 405 15.38 -8.03 38.41
CA ARG A 405 16.18 -8.02 37.18
C ARG A 405 16.45 -6.61 36.65
N PHE A 406 15.51 -5.68 36.80
CA PHE A 406 15.54 -4.35 36.17
C PHE A 406 15.62 -3.20 37.18
N MET A 407 16.16 -3.43 38.38
CA MET A 407 16.37 -2.38 39.38
C MET A 407 17.29 -1.25 38.90
N HIS A 408 18.12 -1.52 37.90
CA HIS A 408 19.07 -0.58 37.31
C HIS A 408 18.50 0.18 36.11
N GLU A 409 17.24 -0.06 35.71
CA GLU A 409 16.61 0.57 34.56
C GLU A 409 15.64 1.67 35.06
N PRO A 410 15.99 2.97 34.94
CA PRO A 410 15.13 4.05 35.42
C PRO A 410 13.72 3.98 34.82
N GLY A 411 13.61 3.69 33.51
CA GLY A 411 12.30 3.56 32.84
C GLY A 411 11.39 2.50 33.47
N TYR A 412 11.94 1.41 33.99
CA TYR A 412 11.15 0.40 34.69
C TYR A 412 10.65 0.88 36.05
N ILE A 413 11.50 1.58 36.81
CA ILE A 413 11.15 2.14 38.11
C ILE A 413 10.01 3.16 37.96
N LEU A 414 10.08 4.01 36.94
CA LEU A 414 9.06 5.03 36.66
C LEU A 414 7.70 4.40 36.33
N GLU A 415 7.67 3.37 35.48
CA GLU A 415 6.44 2.64 35.16
C GLU A 415 5.84 1.94 36.40
N TYR A 416 6.70 1.42 37.30
CA TYR A 416 6.22 0.83 38.54
C TYR A 416 5.69 1.90 39.52
N ALA A 417 6.37 3.04 39.61
CA ALA A 417 5.92 4.18 40.42
C ALA A 417 4.58 4.74 39.92
N ASP A 418 4.39 4.87 38.60
CA ASP A 418 3.09 5.28 38.01
C ASP A 418 1.98 4.30 38.39
N PHE A 419 2.24 2.99 38.31
CA PHE A 419 1.28 1.98 38.77
C PHE A 419 0.91 2.14 40.26
N LEU A 420 1.90 2.32 41.14
CA LEU A 420 1.64 2.51 42.58
C LEU A 420 0.94 3.84 42.87
N SER A 421 1.23 4.89 42.10
CA SER A 421 0.56 6.18 42.17
C SER A 421 -0.92 6.06 41.82
N ARG A 422 -1.28 5.28 40.80
CA ARG A 422 -2.68 4.95 40.47
C ARG A 422 -3.40 4.18 41.58
N LEU A 423 -2.67 3.53 42.48
CA LEU A 423 -3.22 2.86 43.67
C LEU A 423 -3.25 3.76 44.91
N ASN A 424 -2.72 4.99 44.83
CA ASN A 424 -2.45 5.88 45.97
C ASN A 424 -1.61 5.19 47.07
N ASP A 425 -0.62 4.38 46.67
CA ASP A 425 0.23 3.63 47.59
C ASP A 425 1.55 4.37 47.88
N ASP A 426 1.44 5.53 48.53
CA ASP A 426 2.57 6.42 48.83
C ASP A 426 3.69 5.73 49.61
N ARG A 427 3.32 4.74 50.44
CA ARG A 427 4.29 3.98 51.24
C ARG A 427 5.18 3.14 50.34
N ASN A 428 4.60 2.41 49.40
CA ASN A 428 5.36 1.58 48.47
C ASN A 428 6.11 2.41 47.42
N ILE A 429 5.57 3.57 47.04
CA ILE A 429 6.29 4.53 46.17
C ILE A 429 7.59 4.98 46.84
N ARG A 430 7.53 5.44 48.10
CA ARG A 430 8.74 5.85 48.85
C ARG A 430 9.75 4.71 48.97
N ALA A 431 9.27 3.52 49.34
CA ALA A 431 10.12 2.34 49.47
C ALA A 431 10.79 1.94 48.14
N LEU A 432 10.06 2.07 47.02
CA LEU A 432 10.60 1.80 45.68
C LEU A 432 11.73 2.77 45.34
N PHE A 433 11.53 4.07 45.56
CA PHE A 433 12.55 5.09 45.28
C PHE A 433 13.76 4.99 46.21
N GLU A 434 13.56 4.75 47.51
CA GLU A 434 14.67 4.50 48.44
C GLU A 434 15.51 3.29 47.97
N ARG A 435 14.87 2.22 47.51
CA ARG A 435 15.58 1.06 46.94
C ARG A 435 16.34 1.44 45.65
N ALA A 436 15.76 2.26 44.79
CA ALA A 436 16.35 2.67 43.52
C ALA A 436 17.59 3.55 43.71
N LEU A 437 17.50 4.55 44.58
CA LEU A 437 18.61 5.45 44.91
C LEU A 437 19.81 4.71 45.50
N ASN A 438 19.57 3.63 46.24
CA ASN A 438 20.63 2.78 46.78
C ASN A 438 21.29 1.86 45.73
N SER A 439 20.66 1.67 44.56
CA SER A 439 21.09 0.69 43.55
C SER A 439 21.63 1.32 42.26
N LEU A 440 21.32 2.58 41.97
CA LEU A 440 21.70 3.25 40.72
C LEU A 440 22.97 4.10 40.90
N PRO A 441 23.83 4.23 39.86
CA PRO A 441 25.02 5.08 39.92
C PRO A 441 24.65 6.58 39.95
N PRO A 442 25.43 7.44 40.62
CA PRO A 442 25.09 8.85 40.88
C PRO A 442 24.89 9.71 39.61
N GLU A 443 25.45 9.31 38.48
CA GLU A 443 25.49 10.11 37.25
C GLU A 443 24.20 9.96 36.39
N GLU A 444 23.43 8.88 36.55
CA GLU A 444 22.15 8.64 35.85
C GLU A 444 20.92 8.78 36.76
N SER A 445 21.12 8.68 38.08
CA SER A 445 20.05 8.57 39.08
C SER A 445 19.55 9.90 39.63
N VAL A 446 20.36 10.94 39.62
CA VAL A 446 20.05 12.14 40.40
C VAL A 446 19.15 13.09 39.61
N GLU A 447 19.52 13.52 38.40
CA GLU A 447 18.71 14.54 37.70
C GLU A 447 17.33 14.03 37.22
N THR A 448 17.22 12.83 36.64
CA THR A 448 15.95 12.33 36.08
C THR A 448 15.01 11.81 37.16
N ILE A 449 15.53 11.03 38.12
CA ILE A 449 14.69 10.44 39.17
C ILE A 449 14.40 11.47 40.24
N GLU A 450 15.33 12.36 40.64
CA GLU A 450 14.99 13.40 41.62
C GLU A 450 14.04 14.46 41.05
N SER A 451 14.17 14.85 39.77
CA SER A 451 13.21 15.81 39.18
C SER A 451 11.80 15.22 39.09
N GLU A 452 11.66 13.95 38.72
CA GLU A 452 10.36 13.26 38.70
C GLU A 452 9.86 12.86 40.09
N LEU A 453 10.75 12.59 41.06
CA LEU A 453 10.41 12.40 42.47
C LEU A 453 9.87 13.68 43.09
N ILE A 454 10.51 14.82 42.78
CA ILE A 454 10.05 16.15 43.17
C ILE A 454 8.70 16.43 42.49
N GLN A 455 8.54 16.12 41.21
CA GLN A 455 7.28 16.30 40.50
C GLN A 455 6.16 15.40 41.06
N ALA A 456 6.42 14.11 41.31
CA ALA A 456 5.47 13.16 41.88
C ALA A 456 5.09 13.48 43.34
N LEU A 457 6.02 14.06 44.12
CA LEU A 457 5.75 14.55 45.47
C LEU A 457 5.00 15.90 45.47
N ILE A 458 5.24 16.77 44.49
CA ILE A 458 4.53 18.05 44.29
C ILE A 458 3.10 17.81 43.77
N ASP A 459 2.92 16.88 42.85
CA ASP A 459 1.68 16.70 42.09
C ASP A 459 0.61 15.92 42.80
N GLY A 460 0.80 15.51 44.07
CA GLY A 460 -0.14 14.72 44.89
C GLY A 460 -1.60 14.76 44.42
N GLY A 461 -1.92 13.95 43.40
CA GLY A 461 -3.23 13.99 42.73
C GLY A 461 -3.36 14.44 41.25
N ASN A 462 -2.35 14.54 40.37
CA ASN A 462 -2.61 14.69 38.92
C ASN A 462 -1.63 13.97 37.96
N SER A 463 -1.99 12.71 37.62
CA SER A 463 -1.77 11.97 36.36
C SER A 463 -0.57 12.35 35.44
N PHE A 464 0.47 11.50 35.44
CA PHE A 464 1.41 11.36 34.33
C PHE A 464 0.69 10.74 33.11
N HIS A 465 0.47 11.54 32.06
CA HIS A 465 -0.18 11.08 30.84
C HIS A 465 0.71 11.30 29.62
N GLY A 466 1.29 10.21 29.12
CA GLY A 466 1.79 10.16 27.75
C GLY A 466 3.01 9.27 27.59
N LEU A 467 2.80 8.02 27.16
CA LEU A 467 3.74 7.26 26.33
C LEU A 467 3.21 5.91 25.77
N LEU A 468 1.92 5.58 25.92
CA LEU A 468 1.32 4.38 25.30
C LEU A 468 -0.05 4.61 24.63
N LYS A 469 -0.30 5.80 24.06
CA LYS A 469 -1.40 5.98 23.10
C LYS A 469 -0.93 5.59 21.70
N PHE A 470 -1.03 4.30 21.38
CA PHE A 470 -1.47 3.92 20.05
C PHE A 470 -2.99 3.79 20.14
N GLU A 471 -3.68 4.56 19.32
CA GLU A 471 -5.13 4.71 19.25
C GLU A 471 -5.85 3.35 19.25
N GLU A 472 -6.70 3.11 20.26
CA GLU A 472 -7.83 2.18 20.09
C GLU A 472 -8.97 2.93 19.40
N PRO A 473 -9.61 2.36 18.35
CA PRO A 473 -10.80 2.96 17.77
C PRO A 473 -11.97 2.87 18.75
N GLU A 474 -12.63 4.01 18.98
CA GLU A 474 -13.87 4.11 19.74
C GLU A 474 -14.92 3.11 19.22
N CYS A 475 -15.16 2.05 19.98
CA CYS A 475 -16.33 1.21 19.79
C CYS A 475 -17.54 1.97 20.34
N THR A 476 -18.18 2.77 19.49
CA THR A 476 -19.44 3.45 19.79
C THR A 476 -20.58 2.42 19.82
N SER A 477 -20.80 1.78 20.96
CA SER A 477 -22.07 1.13 21.27
C SER A 477 -23.02 2.14 21.92
N LYS A 478 -23.74 2.89 21.08
CA LYS A 478 -25.02 3.50 21.50
C LYS A 478 -26.16 2.68 20.90
N HIS A 479 -26.62 1.70 21.68
CA HIS A 479 -28.02 1.29 21.64
C HIS A 479 -28.80 2.10 22.67
N ARG A 480 -29.54 3.09 22.19
CA ARG A 480 -30.93 3.34 22.56
C ARG A 480 -31.67 3.88 21.36
#